data_AF-A0A7Y4ZNA7-F1
#
_entry.id   AF-A0A7Y4ZNA7-F1
#
_cell.length_a   1.000
_cell.length_b   1.000
_cell.length_c   1.000
_cell.angle_alpha   90.00
_cell.angle_beta   90.00
_cell.angle_gamma   90.00
#
_symmetry.space_group_name_H-M   'P 1'
#
loop_
_entity.id
_entity.type
_entity.pdbx_description
1 polymer ?
#
loop_
_entity_poly.entity_id
_entity_poly.type
_entity_poly.pdbx_seq_one_letter_code
_entity_poly.pdbx_strand_id
1 'polypeptide(L)'
;MFFDITVANTGPTEVGFPQDFLRKRGPSVRLVDAKTKAETFLRTNPVDLSLAERFTRLAPGASAVVEWLIHPSELRQFGPEVDVSAEVMVDVTIEALGKREPFARKATLHVTK
;
A
#
# COMPACT_ATOMS: atom_id res chain seq x y z
N MET A 1 3.82 13.59 -2.86
CA MET A 1 3.86 13.34 -1.40
C MET A 1 4.51 11.99 -1.18
N PHE A 2 5.58 11.95 -0.40
CA PHE A 2 6.22 10.69 0.00
C PHE A 2 5.61 10.20 1.31
N PHE A 3 5.42 8.89 1.44
CA PHE A 3 4.98 8.25 2.68
C PHE A 3 5.50 6.82 2.76
N ASP A 4 5.60 6.31 3.99
CA ASP A 4 6.04 4.96 4.27
C ASP A 4 4.87 4.09 4.69
N ILE A 5 4.85 2.86 4.18
CA ILE A 5 3.93 1.81 4.58
C ILE A 5 4.71 0.84 5.45
N THR A 6 4.34 0.78 6.73
CA THR A 6 4.90 -0.20 7.67
C THR A 6 3.89 -1.33 7.88
N VAL A 7 4.31 -2.56 7.57
CA VAL A 7 3.55 -3.78 7.85
C VAL A 7 4.28 -4.56 8.94
N ALA A 8 3.64 -4.68 10.11
CA ALA A 8 4.22 -5.35 11.27
C ALA A 8 3.59 -6.72 11.49
N ASN A 9 4.41 -7.72 11.83
CA ASN A 9 3.92 -8.99 12.37
C ASN A 9 3.64 -8.82 13.87
N THR A 10 2.37 -8.58 14.21
CA THR A 10 1.92 -8.48 15.60
C THR A 10 1.54 -9.85 16.20
N GLY A 11 1.69 -10.93 15.43
CA GLY A 11 1.35 -12.28 15.86
C GLY A 11 2.50 -12.99 16.56
N PRO A 12 2.24 -14.15 17.18
CA PRO A 12 3.24 -14.93 17.91
C PRO A 12 4.10 -15.84 17.02
N THR A 13 3.79 -15.94 15.72
CA THR A 13 4.44 -16.86 14.78
C THR A 13 5.06 -16.10 13.62
N GLU A 14 6.12 -16.64 13.03
CA GLU A 14 6.71 -16.09 11.81
C GLU A 14 5.70 -16.08 10.65
N VAL A 15 5.72 -15.01 9.86
CA VAL A 15 4.90 -14.87 8.64
C VAL A 15 5.79 -14.50 7.45
N GLY A 16 5.46 -15.02 6.28
CA GLY A 16 6.03 -14.63 5.00
C GLY A 16 5.24 -13.48 4.39
N PHE A 17 5.90 -12.34 4.16
CA PHE A 17 5.31 -11.16 3.53
C PHE A 17 5.97 -10.88 2.18
N PRO A 18 5.22 -10.68 1.07
CA PRO A 18 5.81 -10.46 -0.24
C PRO A 18 6.26 -9.01 -0.43
N GLN A 19 7.28 -8.59 0.33
CA GLN A 19 7.73 -7.19 0.39
C GLN A 19 8.15 -6.64 -0.98
N ASP A 20 8.93 -7.42 -1.75
CA ASP A 20 9.41 -6.99 -3.07
C ASP A 20 8.28 -6.87 -4.09
N PHE A 21 7.25 -7.70 -3.99
CA PHE A 21 6.04 -7.58 -4.79
C PHE A 21 5.33 -6.26 -4.52
N LEU A 22 5.09 -5.95 -3.24
CA LEU A 22 4.45 -4.69 -2.86
C LEU A 22 5.30 -3.48 -3.25
N ARG A 23 6.63 -3.56 -3.09
CA ARG A 23 7.56 -2.49 -3.48
C ARG A 23 7.53 -2.21 -4.98
N LYS A 24 7.44 -3.25 -5.81
CA LYS A 24 7.44 -3.10 -7.28
C LYS A 24 6.07 -2.68 -7.81
N ARG A 25 5.00 -3.37 -7.39
CA ARG A 25 3.61 -3.11 -7.84
C ARG A 25 3.05 -1.81 -7.27
N GLY A 26 3.37 -1.53 -6.01
CA GLY A 26 2.77 -0.48 -5.22
C GLY A 26 1.48 -0.89 -4.49
N PRO A 27 1.07 -0.08 -3.49
CA PRO A 27 -0.26 -0.18 -2.90
C PRO A 27 -1.33 0.24 -3.92
N SER A 28 -2.57 -0.17 -3.68
CA SER A 28 -3.71 0.49 -4.30
C SER A 28 -3.97 1.80 -3.57
N VAL A 29 -4.13 2.90 -4.28
CA VAL A 29 -4.42 4.22 -3.68
C VAL A 29 -5.67 4.79 -4.34
N ARG A 30 -6.67 5.12 -3.53
CA ARG A 30 -7.86 5.87 -3.93
C ARG A 30 -7.77 7.26 -3.35
N LEU A 31 -7.87 8.29 -4.18
CA LEU A 31 -7.97 9.68 -3.74
C LEU A 31 -9.42 10.11 -3.77
N VAL A 32 -9.85 10.81 -2.72
CA VAL A 32 -11.21 11.34 -2.58
C VAL A 32 -11.14 12.83 -2.26
N ASP A 33 -11.71 13.66 -3.12
CA ASP A 33 -11.75 15.11 -2.96
C ASP A 33 -12.67 15.52 -1.81
N ALA A 34 -12.17 16.39 -0.92
CA ALA A 34 -12.92 16.81 0.25
C ALA A 34 -14.16 17.64 -0.10
N LYS A 35 -14.08 18.48 -1.14
CA LYS A 35 -15.12 19.45 -1.53
C LYS A 35 -16.20 18.79 -2.42
N THR A 36 -15.77 18.15 -3.50
CA THR A 36 -16.63 17.61 -4.56
C THR A 36 -17.02 16.16 -4.35
N LYS A 37 -16.29 15.44 -3.48
CA LYS A 37 -16.38 13.97 -3.32
C LYS A 37 -16.02 13.18 -4.59
N ALA A 38 -15.40 13.83 -5.57
CA ALA A 38 -14.85 13.15 -6.72
C ALA A 38 -13.77 12.15 -6.28
N GLU A 39 -13.75 10.99 -6.90
CA GLU A 39 -12.80 9.93 -6.57
C GLU A 39 -12.04 9.44 -7.79
N THR A 40 -10.80 8.99 -7.56
CA THR A 40 -9.94 8.43 -8.60
C THR A 40 -9.02 7.38 -7.99
N PHE A 41 -8.73 6.34 -8.76
CA PHE A 41 -7.76 5.33 -8.39
C PHE A 41 -6.43 5.62 -9.08
N LEU A 42 -5.35 5.65 -8.30
CA LEU A 42 -4.01 5.74 -8.86
C LEU A 42 -3.65 4.42 -9.55
N ARG A 43 -2.86 4.53 -10.62
CA ARG A 43 -2.40 3.35 -11.34
C ARG A 43 -1.36 2.63 -10.51
N THR A 44 -1.48 1.31 -10.45
CA THR A 44 -0.41 0.45 -9.93
C THR A 44 0.56 0.13 -11.07
N ASN A 45 1.80 -0.19 -10.71
CA ASN A 45 2.79 -0.65 -11.68
C ASN A 45 2.41 -2.05 -12.22
N PRO A 46 2.94 -2.43 -13.40
CA PRO A 46 2.75 -3.76 -13.94
C PRO A 46 3.11 -4.86 -12.92
N VAL A 47 2.24 -5.86 -12.84
CA VAL A 47 2.36 -6.96 -11.88
C VAL A 47 3.47 -7.92 -12.32
N ASP A 48 4.42 -8.17 -11.43
CA ASP A 48 5.40 -9.25 -11.57
C ASP A 48 5.01 -10.41 -10.66
N LEU A 49 4.29 -11.38 -11.23
CA LEU A 49 3.76 -12.52 -10.48
C LEU A 49 4.87 -13.38 -9.86
N SER A 50 6.09 -13.34 -10.40
CA SER A 50 7.21 -14.09 -9.83
C SER A 50 7.64 -13.56 -8.45
N LEU A 51 7.35 -12.28 -8.17
CA LEU A 51 7.61 -11.67 -6.87
C LEU A 51 6.51 -11.94 -5.85
N ALA A 52 5.28 -12.20 -6.31
CA ALA A 52 4.16 -12.54 -5.43
C ALA A 52 4.41 -13.84 -4.64
N GLU A 53 5.27 -14.70 -5.19
CA GLU A 53 5.67 -15.99 -4.64
C GLU A 53 6.94 -15.90 -3.77
N ARG A 54 7.57 -14.72 -3.67
CA ARG A 54 8.79 -14.49 -2.89
C ARG A 54 8.48 -13.81 -1.57
N PHE A 55 8.47 -14.62 -0.50
CA PHE A 55 8.16 -14.13 0.84
C PHE A 55 9.42 -13.75 1.62
N THR A 56 9.42 -12.53 2.14
CA THR A 56 10.34 -12.09 3.21
C THR A 56 9.80 -12.57 4.54
N ARG A 57 10.63 -13.26 5.34
CA ARG A 57 10.23 -13.76 6.65
C ARG A 57 10.22 -12.62 7.68
N LEU A 58 9.09 -12.43 8.34
CA LEU A 58 8.89 -11.50 9.44
C LEU A 58 8.68 -12.29 10.73
N ALA A 59 9.67 -12.26 11.60
CA ALA A 59 9.57 -12.79 12.96
C ALA A 59 8.50 -12.03 13.77
N PRO A 60 8.01 -12.58 14.89
CA PRO A 60 7.14 -11.86 15.82
C PRO A 60 7.73 -10.49 16.20
N GLY A 61 6.96 -9.42 16.03
CA GLY A 61 7.38 -8.04 16.28
C GLY A 61 8.22 -7.38 15.17
N ALA A 62 8.63 -8.12 14.13
CA ALA A 62 9.35 -7.56 12.98
C ALA A 62 8.40 -6.83 12.03
N SER A 63 8.97 -5.88 11.27
CA SER A 63 8.22 -5.07 10.31
C SER A 63 8.91 -5.01 8.96
N ALA A 64 8.11 -4.98 7.90
CA ALA A 64 8.53 -4.59 6.57
C ALA A 64 8.13 -3.12 6.31
N VAL A 65 9.02 -2.38 5.67
CA VAL A 65 8.76 -0.99 5.24
C VAL A 65 8.80 -0.92 3.71
N VAL A 66 7.83 -0.20 3.14
CA VAL A 66 7.75 0.10 1.71
C VAL A 66 7.47 1.59 1.54
N GLU A 67 8.37 2.28 0.86
CA GLU A 67 8.24 3.69 0.52
C GLU A 67 7.34 3.85 -0.71
N TRP A 68 6.50 4.88 -0.73
CA TRP A 68 5.66 5.20 -1.88
C TRP A 68 5.54 6.71 -2.13
N LEU A 69 5.26 7.06 -3.39
CA LEU A 69 5.10 8.43 -3.84
C LEU A 69 3.76 8.58 -4.57
N ILE A 70 2.94 9.52 -4.09
CA ILE A 70 1.87 10.10 -4.92
C ILE A 70 2.49 11.26 -5.70
N HIS A 71 2.55 11.14 -7.02
CA HIS A 71 3.14 12.14 -7.90
C HIS A 71 2.27 13.41 -7.93
N PRO A 72 2.87 14.61 -8.00
CA PRO A 72 2.10 15.85 -8.14
C PRO A 72 1.16 15.86 -9.34
N SER A 73 1.52 15.16 -10.42
CA SER A 73 0.66 15.01 -11.60
C SER A 73 -0.66 14.31 -11.33
N GLU A 74 -0.69 13.41 -10.37
CA GLU A 74 -1.88 12.67 -9.97
C GLU A 74 -2.82 13.54 -9.13
N LEU A 75 -2.31 14.58 -8.47
CA LEU A 75 -3.09 15.52 -7.68
C LEU A 75 -3.66 16.68 -8.51
N ARG A 76 -3.03 17.00 -9.66
CA ARG A 76 -3.46 18.13 -10.52
C ARG A 76 -4.91 18.03 -11.01
N GLN A 77 -5.48 16.83 -11.08
CA GLN A 77 -6.87 16.62 -11.48
C GLN A 77 -7.89 17.23 -10.51
N PHE A 78 -7.48 17.52 -9.27
CA PHE A 78 -8.32 18.15 -8.23
C PHE A 78 -8.22 19.69 -8.22
N GLY A 79 -7.46 20.27 -9.15
CA GLY A 79 -7.31 21.72 -9.28
C GLY A 79 -6.10 22.28 -8.51
N PRO A 80 -6.04 23.62 -8.35
CA PRO A 80 -4.89 24.30 -7.75
C PRO A 80 -4.80 24.16 -6.22
N GLU A 81 -5.93 24.07 -5.54
CA GLU A 81 -6.02 23.81 -4.09
C GLU A 81 -6.33 22.32 -3.90
N VAL A 82 -5.37 21.57 -3.34
CA VAL A 82 -5.56 20.13 -3.15
C VAL A 82 -5.98 19.89 -1.71
N ASP A 83 -7.15 19.30 -1.52
CA ASP A 83 -7.62 18.78 -0.24
C ASP A 83 -8.28 17.41 -0.50
N VAL A 84 -7.49 16.35 -0.35
CA VAL A 84 -7.91 14.99 -0.67
C VAL A 84 -7.57 14.02 0.44
N SER A 85 -8.43 13.03 0.63
CA SER A 85 -8.14 11.83 1.43
C SER A 85 -7.55 10.76 0.52
N ALA A 86 -6.33 10.31 0.82
CA ALA A 86 -5.70 9.18 0.17
C ALA A 86 -5.95 7.90 0.99
N GLU A 87 -6.82 7.04 0.50
CA GLU A 87 -7.01 5.69 1.02
C GLU A 87 -5.97 4.76 0.42
N VAL A 88 -5.00 4.34 1.23
CA VAL A 88 -3.91 3.43 0.85
C VAL A 88 -4.29 2.02 1.29
N MET A 89 -4.33 1.10 0.34
CA MET A 89 -4.66 -0.31 0.57
C MET A 89 -3.50 -1.21 0.17
N VAL A 90 -3.06 -2.04 1.11
CA VAL A 90 -2.19 -3.19 0.87
C VAL A 90 -3.07 -4.41 0.76
N ASP A 91 -3.05 -5.05 -0.42
CA ASP A 91 -3.79 -6.28 -0.71
C ASP A 91 -2.84 -7.26 -1.40
N VAL A 92 -2.41 -8.26 -0.66
CA VAL A 92 -1.42 -9.28 -1.05
C VAL A 92 -1.75 -10.62 -0.42
N THR A 93 -1.19 -11.69 -0.97
CA THR A 93 -1.17 -13.01 -0.32
C THR A 93 0.03 -13.07 0.63
N ILE A 94 -0.14 -13.54 1.85
CA ILE A 94 0.94 -13.84 2.80
C ILE A 94 1.07 -15.34 3.02
N GLU A 95 2.18 -15.77 3.61
CA GLU A 95 2.37 -17.13 4.08
C GLU A 95 2.37 -17.18 5.61
N ALA A 96 1.48 -17.95 6.22
CA ALA A 96 1.44 -18.16 7.66
C ALA A 96 1.26 -19.65 7.95
N LEU A 97 2.10 -20.21 8.83
CA LEU A 97 2.05 -21.63 9.23
C LEU A 97 2.03 -22.61 8.03
N GLY A 98 2.78 -22.31 6.97
CA GLY A 98 2.84 -23.12 5.75
C GLY A 98 1.61 -23.04 4.84
N LYS A 99 0.70 -22.09 5.10
CA LYS A 99 -0.49 -21.83 4.28
C LYS A 99 -0.45 -20.43 3.69
N ARG A 100 -1.09 -20.28 2.53
CA ARG A 100 -1.28 -19.00 1.87
C ARG A 100 -2.60 -18.39 2.30
N GLU A 101 -2.56 -17.14 2.73
CA GLU A 101 -3.72 -16.44 3.24
C GLU A 101 -3.81 -15.03 2.62
N PRO A 102 -5.01 -14.54 2.27
CA PRO A 102 -5.18 -13.18 1.82
C PRO A 102 -4.95 -12.20 2.97
N PHE A 103 -4.20 -11.14 2.71
CA PHE A 103 -3.93 -10.04 3.63
C PHE A 103 -4.32 -8.72 3.00
N ALA A 104 -5.37 -8.11 3.54
CA ALA A 104 -5.83 -6.79 3.15
C ALA A 104 -5.86 -5.84 4.36
N ARG A 105 -5.19 -4.69 4.25
CA ARG A 105 -5.24 -3.61 5.24
C ARG A 105 -5.32 -2.26 4.53
N LYS A 106 -6.06 -1.33 5.14
CA LYS A 106 -6.28 0.02 4.63
C LYS A 106 -5.86 1.04 5.68
N ALA A 107 -5.25 2.13 5.22
CA ALA A 107 -5.00 3.33 6.00
C ALA A 107 -5.46 4.56 5.21
N THR A 108 -5.82 5.64 5.90
CA THR A 108 -6.22 6.89 5.25
C THR A 108 -5.25 7.99 5.63
N LEU A 109 -4.69 8.66 4.63
CA LEU A 109 -3.83 9.84 4.77
C LEU A 109 -4.61 11.06 4.30
N HIS A 110 -4.48 12.17 5.02
CA HIS A 110 -5.03 13.46 4.56
C HIS A 110 -3.93 14.21 3.83
N VAL A 111 -4.23 14.68 2.62
CA VAL A 111 -3.27 15.33 1.73
C VAL A 111 -3.79 16.72 1.41
N THR A 112 -3.12 17.73 1.96
CA THR A 112 -3.43 19.13 1.71
C THR A 112 -2.25 19.84 1.03
N LYS A 113 -2.55 20.73 0.08
CA LYS A 113 -1.56 21.61 -0.57
C LYS A 113 -2.19 22.94 -0.98
#